data_AF-A0A5C8FUJ1-F1
#
_entry.id   AF-A0A5C8FUJ1-F1
#
_cell.length_a   1.000
_cell.length_b   1.000
_cell.length_c   1.000
_cell.angle_alpha   90.00
_cell.angle_beta   90.00
_cell.angle_gamma   90.00
#
_symmetry.space_group_name_H-M   'P 1'
#
loop_
_entity.id
_entity.type
_entity.pdbx_description
1 polymer ?
#
loop_
_entity_poly.entity_id
_entity_poly.type
_entity_poly.pdbx_seq_one_letter_code
_entity_poly.pdbx_strand_id
1 'polypeptide(L)'
;MFYKDDEGQYSYHSFSMYIESDRPVAELVDSNNSTFIHEYIHFLQNISLPYLIRPTIAACYRMGLLFNEIWANLKYLRPFKYDNKYMLDLDEELNITLGKSQECYYDLNKLKDIKQNIAYEKKITKKETRIFEYTLNFSTNEEDEDTGLKKEFNYIAGAMDLLEYISYKIENKFFNTKLPIFPYKTVDYIFKYYNLSNIPEKVKLLLVEYALYNDNPVKRLIYIIEELKLKKELLFSYYRLEEL
;
A
#
# COMPACT_ATOMS: atom_id res chain seq x y z
N MET A 1 33.08 -12.28 7.87
CA MET A 1 32.23 -12.37 6.67
C MET A 1 30.94 -11.66 7.05
N PHE A 2 30.73 -10.44 6.56
CA PHE A 2 29.49 -9.72 6.81
C PHE A 2 28.47 -10.28 5.82
N TYR A 3 27.56 -11.12 6.32
CA TYR A 3 26.43 -11.55 5.51
C TYR A 3 25.55 -10.33 5.23
N LYS A 4 25.08 -10.19 3.99
CA LYS A 4 24.04 -9.23 3.60
C LYS A 4 22.80 -9.53 4.47
N ASP A 5 22.07 -8.49 4.91
CA ASP A 5 20.77 -8.72 5.53
C ASP A 5 19.85 -9.40 4.49
N ASP A 6 19.12 -10.43 4.93
CA ASP A 6 18.34 -11.28 4.03
C ASP A 6 17.07 -10.55 3.58
N GLU A 7 17.05 -10.06 2.33
CA GLU A 7 15.93 -9.32 1.74
C GLU A 7 14.88 -10.29 1.17
N GLY A 8 13.64 -10.16 1.67
CA GLY A 8 12.46 -10.85 1.18
C GLY A 8 11.77 -10.08 0.05
N GLN A 9 11.22 -10.79 -0.93
CA GLN A 9 10.37 -10.20 -1.96
C GLN A 9 9.22 -11.15 -2.31
N TYR A 10 8.00 -10.60 -2.32
CA TYR A 10 6.82 -11.31 -2.81
C TYR A 10 6.39 -10.82 -4.21
N SER A 11 6.19 -11.76 -5.12
CA SER A 11 5.63 -11.51 -6.44
C SER A 11 4.13 -11.78 -6.48
N TYR A 12 3.35 -10.70 -6.53
CA TYR A 12 1.88 -10.73 -6.70
C TYR A 12 1.40 -11.37 -8.01
N HIS A 13 2.29 -11.49 -9.00
CA HIS A 13 1.97 -12.02 -10.32
C HIS A 13 2.21 -13.53 -10.43
N SER A 14 3.18 -14.06 -9.69
CA SER A 14 3.60 -15.46 -9.78
C SER A 14 3.33 -16.27 -8.51
N PHE A 15 2.74 -15.65 -7.47
CA PHE A 15 2.54 -16.26 -6.15
C PHE A 15 3.84 -16.86 -5.59
N SER A 16 4.94 -16.14 -5.79
CA SER A 16 6.28 -16.61 -5.43
C SER A 16 6.88 -15.72 -4.35
N MET A 17 7.42 -16.36 -3.32
CA MET A 17 8.25 -15.72 -2.30
C MET A 17 9.71 -15.98 -2.66
N TYR A 18 10.51 -14.93 -2.61
CA TYR A 18 11.95 -15.00 -2.79
C TYR A 18 12.61 -14.49 -1.52
N ILE A 19 13.60 -15.22 -1.01
CA ILE A 19 14.47 -14.76 0.07
C ILE A 19 15.88 -14.89 -0.49
N GLU A 20 16.53 -13.76 -0.76
CA GLU A 20 17.90 -13.77 -1.24
C GLU A 20 18.85 -13.98 -0.06
N SER A 21 19.63 -15.05 -0.09
CA SER A 21 20.68 -15.27 0.90
C SER A 21 21.78 -16.22 0.43
N ASP A 22 22.96 -16.02 1.00
CA ASP A 22 24.14 -16.87 0.80
C ASP A 22 24.17 -18.08 1.76
N ARG A 23 23.19 -18.21 2.67
CA ARG A 23 23.16 -19.30 3.68
C ARG A 23 22.42 -20.55 3.18
N PRO A 24 22.72 -21.74 3.75
CA PRO A 24 21.94 -22.95 3.46
C PRO A 24 20.46 -22.80 3.86
N VAL A 25 19.56 -23.39 3.06
CA VAL A 25 18.09 -23.30 3.25
C VAL A 25 17.63 -23.66 4.67
N ALA A 26 18.23 -24.70 5.28
CA ALA A 26 17.85 -25.11 6.63
C ALA A 26 18.16 -24.03 7.68
N GLU A 27 19.28 -23.32 7.53
CA GLU A 27 19.66 -22.21 8.42
C GLU A 27 18.80 -20.96 8.15
N LEU A 28 18.41 -20.75 6.88
CA LEU A 28 17.54 -19.63 6.48
C LEU A 28 16.14 -19.71 7.07
N VAL A 29 15.53 -20.89 7.07
CA VAL A 29 14.19 -21.08 7.64
C VAL A 29 14.22 -20.75 9.12
N ASP A 30 15.24 -21.20 9.84
CA ASP A 30 15.36 -20.94 11.28
C ASP A 30 15.74 -19.47 11.59
N SER A 31 16.63 -18.85 10.80
CA SER A 31 17.12 -17.49 11.04
C SER A 31 16.21 -16.38 10.50
N ASN A 32 15.47 -16.64 9.43
CA ASN A 32 14.64 -15.64 8.72
C ASN A 32 13.15 -15.89 8.87
N ASN A 33 12.75 -16.51 9.98
CA ASN A 33 11.35 -16.71 10.31
C ASN A 33 10.52 -15.42 10.21
N SER A 34 11.08 -14.26 10.61
CA SER A 34 10.40 -12.97 10.49
C SER A 34 10.12 -12.60 9.03
N THR A 35 11.16 -12.57 8.19
CA THR A 35 11.06 -12.27 6.74
C THR A 35 10.15 -13.26 6.03
N PHE A 36 10.28 -14.57 6.31
CA PHE A 36 9.40 -15.57 5.72
C PHE A 36 7.94 -15.35 6.11
N ILE A 37 7.65 -15.07 7.39
CA ILE A 37 6.28 -14.79 7.85
C ILE A 37 5.76 -13.51 7.20
N HIS A 38 6.60 -12.49 7.03
CA HIS A 38 6.24 -11.24 6.34
C HIS A 38 5.78 -11.52 4.90
N GLU A 39 6.59 -12.23 4.12
CA GLU A 39 6.25 -12.59 2.73
C GLU A 39 5.06 -13.55 2.66
N TYR A 40 4.90 -14.44 3.65
CA TYR A 40 3.74 -15.33 3.74
C TYR A 40 2.44 -14.56 4.01
N ILE A 41 2.48 -13.48 4.79
CA ILE A 41 1.33 -12.59 4.96
C ILE A 41 0.98 -11.93 3.62
N HIS A 42 1.96 -11.48 2.83
CA HIS A 42 1.70 -10.96 1.48
C HIS A 42 1.06 -12.01 0.56
N PHE A 43 1.49 -13.27 0.65
CA PHE A 43 0.82 -14.38 -0.04
C PHE A 43 -0.66 -14.50 0.37
N LEU A 44 -0.96 -14.50 1.67
CA LEU A 44 -2.33 -14.55 2.17
C LEU A 44 -3.17 -13.34 1.72
N GLN A 45 -2.59 -12.14 1.77
CA GLN A 45 -3.21 -10.92 1.26
C GLN A 45 -3.53 -11.05 -0.22
N ASN A 46 -2.63 -11.61 -1.03
CA ASN A 46 -2.84 -11.73 -2.47
C ASN A 46 -4.00 -12.66 -2.84
N ILE A 47 -4.18 -13.76 -2.12
CA ILE A 47 -5.27 -14.71 -2.38
C ILE A 47 -6.62 -14.30 -1.75
N SER A 48 -6.61 -13.42 -0.75
CA SER A 48 -7.81 -13.04 0.01
C SER A 48 -8.35 -11.66 -0.36
N LEU A 49 -7.50 -10.71 -0.76
CA LEU A 49 -7.90 -9.33 -1.02
C LEU A 49 -8.34 -9.12 -2.47
N PRO A 50 -9.55 -8.60 -2.72
CA PRO A 50 -10.02 -8.27 -4.06
C PRO A 50 -9.10 -7.31 -4.82
N TYR A 51 -8.46 -6.37 -4.13
CA TYR A 51 -7.52 -5.42 -4.73
C TYR A 51 -6.35 -6.11 -5.43
N LEU A 52 -5.83 -7.20 -4.86
CA LEU A 52 -4.69 -7.94 -5.41
C LEU A 52 -5.11 -9.08 -6.35
N ILE A 53 -6.26 -9.71 -6.14
CA ILE A 53 -6.69 -10.83 -7.00
C ILE A 53 -7.00 -10.39 -8.44
N ARG A 54 -7.54 -9.17 -8.61
CA ARG A 54 -7.90 -8.61 -9.92
C ARG A 54 -6.69 -8.48 -10.86
N PRO A 55 -5.58 -7.82 -10.48
CA PRO A 55 -4.39 -7.76 -11.33
C PRO A 55 -3.72 -9.13 -11.53
N THR A 56 -3.81 -10.05 -10.56
CA THR A 56 -3.29 -11.41 -10.75
C THR A 56 -4.08 -12.18 -11.83
N ILE A 57 -5.42 -12.12 -11.81
CA ILE A 57 -6.26 -12.72 -12.87
C ILE A 57 -5.97 -12.08 -14.23
N ALA A 58 -5.79 -10.77 -14.27
CA ALA A 58 -5.41 -10.05 -15.49
C ALA A 58 -4.06 -10.52 -16.04
N ALA A 59 -3.09 -10.78 -15.17
CA ALA A 59 -1.80 -11.35 -15.56
C ALA A 59 -1.93 -12.75 -16.18
N CYS A 60 -2.75 -13.63 -15.58
CA CYS A 60 -3.04 -14.94 -16.17
C CYS A 60 -3.71 -14.81 -17.54
N TYR A 61 -4.65 -13.87 -17.71
CA TYR A 61 -5.29 -13.62 -18.99
C TYR A 61 -4.29 -13.13 -20.05
N ARG A 62 -3.38 -12.20 -19.70
CA ARG A 62 -2.31 -11.74 -20.60
C ARG A 62 -1.39 -12.89 -21.03
N MET A 63 -1.06 -13.79 -20.13
CA MET A 63 -0.28 -14.99 -20.44
C MET A 63 -1.01 -15.91 -21.44
N GLY A 64 -2.33 -16.07 -21.28
CA GLY A 64 -3.18 -16.77 -22.25
C GLY A 64 -3.17 -16.11 -23.64
N LEU A 65 -3.29 -14.78 -23.70
CA LEU A 65 -3.20 -14.02 -24.95
C LEU A 65 -1.84 -14.21 -25.64
N LEU A 66 -0.76 -14.16 -24.87
CA LEU A 66 0.59 -14.41 -25.36
C LEU A 66 0.72 -15.81 -25.98
N PHE A 67 0.26 -16.84 -25.28
CA PHE A 67 0.33 -18.20 -25.81
C PHE A 67 -0.52 -18.38 -27.07
N ASN A 68 -1.69 -17.76 -27.14
CA ASN A 68 -2.52 -17.79 -28.34
C ASN A 68 -1.79 -17.14 -29.54
N GLU A 69 -1.12 -16.00 -29.33
CA GLU A 69 -0.34 -15.34 -30.39
C GLU A 69 0.85 -16.20 -30.83
N ILE A 70 1.59 -16.78 -29.89
CA ILE A 70 2.70 -17.69 -30.20
C ILE A 70 2.20 -18.89 -30.99
N TRP A 71 1.09 -19.50 -30.58
CA TRP A 71 0.54 -20.68 -31.25
C TRP A 71 0.06 -20.35 -32.67
N ALA A 72 -0.61 -19.21 -32.86
CA ALA A 72 -1.12 -18.79 -34.16
C ALA A 72 0.00 -18.45 -35.16
N ASN A 73 1.11 -17.87 -34.69
CA ASN A 73 2.20 -17.40 -35.55
C ASN A 73 3.43 -18.33 -35.54
N LEU A 74 3.42 -19.37 -34.71
CA LEU A 74 4.56 -20.26 -34.42
C LEU A 74 5.85 -19.50 -34.07
N LYS A 75 5.71 -18.29 -33.53
CA LYS A 75 6.81 -17.38 -33.24
C LYS A 75 6.46 -16.53 -32.03
N TYR A 76 7.45 -16.30 -31.18
CA TYR A 76 7.34 -15.32 -30.12
C TYR A 76 7.86 -13.96 -30.58
N LEU A 77 6.95 -12.99 -30.73
CA LEU A 77 7.28 -11.59 -31.01
C LEU A 77 7.52 -10.84 -29.70
N ARG A 78 8.67 -10.15 -29.60
CA ARG A 78 9.05 -9.32 -28.46
C ARG A 78 9.20 -7.84 -28.89
N PRO A 79 8.75 -6.87 -28.08
CA PRO A 79 7.92 -7.06 -26.88
C PRO A 79 6.51 -7.56 -27.25
N PHE A 80 5.92 -8.40 -26.39
CA PHE A 80 4.52 -8.80 -26.54
C PHE A 80 3.64 -7.57 -26.39
N LYS A 81 2.71 -7.37 -27.33
CA LYS A 81 1.75 -6.26 -27.30
C LYS A 81 0.35 -6.84 -27.30
N TYR A 82 -0.47 -6.33 -26.40
CA TYR A 82 -1.89 -6.61 -26.39
C TYR A 82 -2.64 -5.28 -26.55
N ASP A 83 -3.65 -5.25 -27.42
CA ASP A 83 -4.50 -4.07 -27.62
C ASP A 83 -5.87 -4.32 -26.96
N ASN A 84 -5.83 -4.44 -25.63
CA ASN A 84 -7.04 -4.63 -24.83
C ASN A 84 -7.17 -3.45 -23.87
N LYS A 85 -8.05 -2.50 -24.23
CA LYS A 85 -8.30 -1.28 -23.46
C LYS A 85 -8.61 -1.54 -21.99
N TYR A 86 -9.40 -2.56 -21.67
CA TYR A 86 -9.73 -2.87 -20.28
C TYR A 86 -8.49 -3.24 -19.45
N MET A 87 -7.54 -3.97 -20.04
CA MET A 87 -6.30 -4.36 -19.38
C MET A 87 -5.34 -3.17 -19.24
N LEU A 88 -5.29 -2.29 -20.24
CA LEU A 88 -4.51 -1.05 -20.16
C LEU A 88 -5.05 -0.13 -19.05
N ASP A 89 -6.37 0.07 -18.99
CA ASP A 89 -7.03 0.87 -17.95
C ASP A 89 -6.76 0.26 -16.55
N LEU A 90 -6.80 -1.07 -16.41
CA LEU A 90 -6.48 -1.77 -15.16
C LEU A 90 -5.01 -1.59 -14.74
N ASP A 91 -4.06 -1.70 -15.66
CA ASP A 91 -2.64 -1.52 -15.36
C ASP A 91 -2.36 -0.06 -14.93
N GLU A 92 -3.01 0.92 -15.57
CA GLU A 92 -2.92 2.33 -15.19
C GLU A 92 -3.53 2.59 -13.80
N GLU A 93 -4.72 2.04 -13.52
CA GLU A 93 -5.35 2.07 -12.19
C GLU A 93 -4.44 1.49 -11.12
N LEU A 94 -3.85 0.32 -11.37
CA LEU A 94 -2.97 -0.35 -10.42
C LEU A 94 -1.73 0.50 -10.16
N ASN A 95 -1.05 0.97 -11.20
CA ASN A 95 0.16 1.77 -11.07
C ASN A 95 -0.06 3.05 -10.25
N ILE A 96 -1.22 3.70 -10.40
CA ILE A 96 -1.58 4.89 -9.63
C ILE A 96 -1.91 4.52 -8.18
N THR A 97 -2.76 3.51 -7.98
CA THR A 97 -3.33 3.20 -6.66
C THR A 97 -2.38 2.41 -5.77
N LEU A 98 -1.41 1.70 -6.35
CA LEU A 98 -0.41 0.95 -5.59
C LEU A 98 0.52 1.89 -4.82
N GLY A 99 0.74 3.10 -5.33
CA GLY A 99 1.62 4.11 -4.75
C GLY A 99 3.06 3.99 -5.23
N LYS A 100 3.99 4.71 -4.58
CA LYS A 100 5.42 4.62 -4.88
C LYS A 100 6.15 4.00 -3.69
N SER A 101 6.98 3.00 -3.96
CA SER A 101 7.93 2.51 -2.96
C SER A 101 9.02 3.56 -2.76
N GLN A 102 8.96 4.25 -1.63
CA GLN A 102 10.06 5.09 -1.17
C GLN A 102 10.29 4.83 0.31
N GLU A 103 11.44 4.27 0.62
CA GLU A 103 11.86 4.08 2.00
C GLU A 103 12.36 5.41 2.59
N CYS A 104 11.98 5.68 3.82
CA CYS A 104 12.43 6.84 4.56
C CYS A 104 12.91 6.40 5.95
N TYR A 105 14.18 6.67 6.24
CA TYR A 105 14.84 6.27 7.50
C TYR A 105 15.09 7.44 8.45
N TYR A 106 14.89 8.69 8.02
CA TYR A 106 15.10 9.88 8.85
C TYR A 106 13.81 10.35 9.52
N ASP A 107 13.94 10.95 10.71
CA ASP A 107 12.81 11.34 11.54
C ASP A 107 11.97 12.45 10.90
N LEU A 108 10.71 12.11 10.60
CA LEU A 108 9.69 13.06 10.19
C LEU A 108 8.99 13.63 11.42
N ASN A 109 8.95 14.95 11.51
CA ASN A 109 8.42 15.63 12.69
C ASN A 109 6.88 15.52 12.76
N LYS A 110 6.21 15.93 11.67
CA LYS A 110 4.74 15.99 11.62
C LYS A 110 4.23 15.94 10.17
N LEU A 111 3.14 15.20 9.96
CA LEU A 111 2.32 15.29 8.76
C LEU A 111 1.54 16.62 8.79
N LYS A 112 1.87 17.53 7.87
CA LYS A 112 1.29 18.87 7.78
C LYS A 112 -0.04 18.87 7.04
N ASP A 113 -0.12 18.10 5.96
CA ASP A 113 -1.24 18.15 5.02
C ASP A 113 -1.36 16.84 4.23
N ILE A 114 -2.57 16.55 3.77
CA ILE A 114 -2.90 15.43 2.88
C ILE A 114 -3.61 16.01 1.65
N LYS A 115 -2.93 16.01 0.51
CA LYS A 115 -3.48 16.49 -0.77
C LYS A 115 -4.10 15.34 -1.55
N GLN A 116 -5.30 15.56 -2.06
CA GLN A 116 -5.99 14.64 -2.96
C GLN A 116 -5.97 15.20 -4.37
N ASN A 117 -5.49 14.42 -5.33
CA ASN A 117 -5.53 14.74 -6.75
C ASN A 117 -6.34 13.69 -7.52
N ILE A 118 -7.06 14.10 -8.57
CA ILE A 118 -7.61 13.16 -9.54
C ILE A 118 -6.47 12.81 -10.50
N ALA A 119 -5.98 11.58 -10.40
CA ALA A 119 -4.85 11.10 -11.19
C ALA A 119 -5.29 10.51 -12.53
N TYR A 120 -6.48 9.92 -12.60
CA TYR A 120 -7.01 9.32 -13.81
C TYR A 120 -8.54 9.34 -13.85
N GLU A 121 -9.10 9.58 -15.04
CA GLU A 121 -10.54 9.52 -15.28
C GLU A 121 -10.84 8.56 -16.42
N LYS A 122 -11.66 7.54 -16.15
CA LYS A 122 -12.15 6.61 -17.17
C LYS A 122 -13.64 6.69 -17.36
N LYS A 123 -14.08 6.50 -18.60
CA LYS A 123 -15.50 6.34 -18.95
C LYS A 123 -15.81 4.87 -19.14
N ILE A 124 -16.40 4.26 -18.11
CA ILE A 124 -16.94 2.91 -18.24
C ILE A 124 -18.41 3.03 -18.62
N THR A 125 -18.75 2.53 -19.81
CA THR A 125 -20.09 2.50 -20.43
C THR A 125 -20.79 3.86 -20.54
N LYS A 126 -21.14 4.51 -19.41
CA LYS A 126 -21.71 5.87 -19.31
C LYS A 126 -21.39 6.61 -17.99
N LYS A 127 -20.59 6.01 -17.09
CA LYS A 127 -20.20 6.62 -15.81
C LYS A 127 -18.73 7.01 -15.84
N GLU A 128 -18.46 8.25 -15.46
CA GLU A 128 -17.10 8.71 -15.21
C GLU A 128 -16.64 8.15 -13.85
N THR A 129 -15.58 7.36 -13.89
CA THR A 129 -14.92 6.84 -12.70
C THR A 129 -13.61 7.60 -12.52
N ARG A 130 -13.39 8.15 -11.32
CA ARG A 130 -12.20 8.90 -10.96
C ARG A 130 -11.31 8.06 -10.06
N ILE A 131 -10.02 8.02 -10.38
CA ILE A 131 -8.98 7.44 -9.57
C ILE A 131 -8.21 8.58 -8.91
N PHE A 132 -8.06 8.49 -7.59
CA PHE A 132 -7.42 9.50 -6.77
C PHE A 132 -6.03 9.05 -6.35
N GLU A 133 -5.10 9.99 -6.31
CA GLU A 133 -3.78 9.88 -5.70
C GLU A 133 -3.71 10.79 -4.47
N TYR A 134 -2.97 10.34 -3.45
CA TYR A 134 -2.82 11.04 -2.18
C TYR A 134 -1.37 11.37 -1.88
N THR A 135 -1.07 12.66 -1.76
CA THR A 135 0.25 13.16 -1.35
C THR A 135 0.22 13.58 0.11
N LEU A 136 1.04 12.94 0.93
CA LEU A 136 1.28 13.28 2.33
C LEU A 136 2.48 14.24 2.42
N ASN A 137 2.25 15.44 2.95
CA ASN A 137 3.29 16.47 3.06
C ASN A 137 3.78 16.55 4.50
N PHE A 138 5.06 16.23 4.73
CA PHE A 138 5.68 16.21 6.05
C PHE A 138 6.62 17.39 6.23
N SER A 139 6.70 17.91 7.46
CA SER A 139 7.84 18.73 7.87
C SER A 139 8.99 17.85 8.35
N THR A 140 10.19 18.11 7.86
CA THR A 140 11.42 17.48 8.35
C THR A 140 12.02 18.30 9.50
N ASN A 141 13.04 17.74 10.16
CA ASN A 141 13.84 18.46 11.15
C ASN A 141 15.01 19.23 10.52
N GLU A 142 15.25 19.06 9.22
CA GLU A 142 16.28 19.79 8.49
C GLU A 142 15.76 21.16 8.07
N GLU A 143 16.62 22.16 8.16
CA GLU A 143 16.38 23.47 7.61
C GLU A 143 17.04 23.56 6.23
N ASP A 144 16.38 24.27 5.33
CA ASP A 144 16.92 24.66 4.04
C ASP A 144 17.95 25.77 4.26
N GLU A 145 19.17 25.56 3.76
CA GLU A 145 20.32 26.43 4.03
C GLU A 145 20.12 27.86 3.49
N ASP A 146 19.33 28.03 2.44
CA ASP A 146 19.11 29.32 1.77
C ASP A 146 17.93 30.09 2.36
N THR A 147 16.90 29.40 2.82
CA THR A 147 15.65 30.03 3.31
C THR A 147 15.49 30.00 4.83
N GLY A 148 16.25 29.17 5.54
CA GLY A 148 16.10 28.94 6.98
C GLY A 148 14.77 28.29 7.37
N LEU A 149 14.00 27.80 6.40
CA LEU A 149 12.73 27.14 6.62
C LEU A 149 12.93 25.63 6.73
N LYS A 150 12.10 24.96 7.53
CA LYS A 150 12.12 23.49 7.60
C LYS A 150 11.78 22.89 6.24
N LYS A 151 12.65 22.02 5.73
CA LYS A 151 12.43 21.28 4.48
C LYS A 151 11.15 20.46 4.58
N GLU A 152 10.46 20.34 3.45
CA GLU A 152 9.26 19.53 3.32
C GLU A 152 9.57 18.23 2.58
N PHE A 153 8.90 17.15 2.97
CA PHE A 153 9.00 15.85 2.32
C PHE A 153 7.61 15.44 1.85
N ASN A 154 7.48 15.19 0.55
CA ASN A 154 6.22 14.79 -0.07
C ASN A 154 6.27 13.30 -0.40
N TYR A 155 5.28 12.56 0.10
CA TYR A 155 5.18 11.11 -0.07
C TYR A 155 3.86 10.74 -0.73
N ILE A 156 3.87 9.86 -1.73
CA ILE A 156 2.65 9.38 -2.40
C ILE A 156 2.21 8.10 -1.72
N ALA A 157 1.14 8.18 -0.93
CA ALA A 157 0.55 7.03 -0.26
C ALA A 157 -0.32 6.21 -1.22
N GLY A 158 -0.15 4.90 -1.21
CA GLY A 158 -0.92 3.96 -2.02
C GLY A 158 -1.32 2.70 -1.25
N ALA A 159 -1.79 1.69 -1.98
CA ALA A 159 -2.19 0.42 -1.43
C ALA A 159 -1.01 -0.36 -0.83
N MET A 160 0.20 -0.17 -1.34
CA MET A 160 1.40 -0.77 -0.77
C MET A 160 1.57 -0.38 0.70
N ASP A 161 1.35 0.89 1.04
CA ASP A 161 1.36 1.35 2.43
C ASP A 161 0.39 0.61 3.34
N LEU A 162 -0.78 0.24 2.81
CA LEU A 162 -1.80 -0.46 3.58
C LEU A 162 -1.44 -1.93 3.78
N LEU A 163 -0.93 -2.58 2.73
CA LEU A 163 -0.50 -3.98 2.74
C LEU A 163 0.67 -4.16 3.71
N GLU A 164 1.69 -3.32 3.57
CA GLU A 164 2.90 -3.31 4.39
C GLU A 164 2.59 -2.96 5.85
N TYR A 165 1.67 -2.01 6.09
CA TYR A 165 1.20 -1.71 7.44
C TYR A 165 0.57 -2.94 8.10
N ILE A 166 -0.30 -3.69 7.40
CA ILE A 166 -0.89 -4.90 7.97
C ILE A 166 0.21 -5.95 8.24
N SER A 167 1.08 -6.23 7.27
CA SER A 167 2.16 -7.21 7.40
C SER A 167 3.05 -6.89 8.59
N TYR A 168 3.56 -5.66 8.66
CA TYR A 168 4.41 -5.20 9.75
C TYR A 168 3.72 -5.26 11.12
N LYS A 169 2.46 -4.84 11.25
CA LYS A 169 1.77 -4.89 12.54
C LYS A 169 1.48 -6.30 13.03
N ILE A 170 1.31 -7.26 12.12
CA ILE A 170 1.16 -8.67 12.49
C ILE A 170 2.52 -9.26 12.85
N GLU A 171 3.53 -9.07 12.02
CA GLU A 171 4.90 -9.51 12.25
C GLU A 171 5.45 -8.99 13.59
N ASN A 172 5.27 -7.69 13.86
CA ASN A 172 5.83 -7.03 15.03
C ASN A 172 5.22 -7.49 16.37
N LYS A 173 4.15 -8.30 16.36
CA LYS A 173 3.61 -8.96 17.56
C LYS A 173 4.44 -10.15 18.00
N PHE A 174 5.18 -10.75 17.08
CA PHE A 174 5.95 -11.97 17.30
C PHE A 174 7.46 -11.70 17.22
N PHE A 175 7.85 -10.72 16.42
CA PHE A 175 9.24 -10.38 16.15
C PHE A 175 9.46 -8.89 16.41
N ASN A 176 10.56 -8.48 17.05
CA ASN A 176 10.82 -7.06 17.30
C ASN A 176 11.59 -6.46 16.11
N THR A 177 10.87 -6.08 15.05
CA THR A 177 11.48 -5.66 13.77
C THR A 177 11.73 -4.16 13.72
N LYS A 178 12.91 -3.76 13.22
CA LYS A 178 13.25 -2.36 12.95
C LYS A 178 13.18 -2.13 11.44
N LEU A 179 12.11 -1.49 11.00
CA LEU A 179 11.85 -1.17 9.60
C LEU A 179 11.83 0.35 9.37
N PRO A 180 11.99 0.81 8.12
CA PRO A 180 11.86 2.23 7.77
C PRO A 180 10.48 2.80 8.15
N ILE A 181 10.36 4.12 8.09
CA ILE A 181 9.10 4.81 8.38
C ILE A 181 8.05 4.51 7.31
N PHE A 182 8.42 4.64 6.05
CA PHE A 182 7.57 4.27 4.92
C PHE A 182 8.03 2.95 4.33
N PRO A 183 7.11 2.07 3.91
CA PRO A 183 5.64 2.21 3.96
C PRO A 183 4.97 1.92 5.33
N TYR A 184 5.72 1.39 6.30
CA TYR A 184 5.22 0.71 7.50
C TYR A 184 4.46 1.57 8.53
N LYS A 185 4.64 2.89 8.54
CA LYS A 185 4.02 3.81 9.50
C LYS A 185 3.10 4.84 8.84
N THR A 186 2.90 4.76 7.52
CA THR A 186 2.05 5.70 6.76
C THR A 186 0.66 5.84 7.38
N VAL A 187 0.00 4.72 7.67
CA VAL A 187 -1.33 4.69 8.27
C VAL A 187 -1.34 5.35 9.66
N ASP A 188 -0.34 5.11 10.50
CA ASP A 188 -0.27 5.73 11.83
C ASP A 188 -0.19 7.27 11.74
N TYR A 189 0.53 7.81 10.75
CA TYR A 189 0.53 9.25 10.48
C TYR A 189 -0.83 9.77 10.01
N ILE A 190 -1.54 9.06 9.14
CA ILE A 190 -2.88 9.44 8.69
C ILE A 190 -3.84 9.51 9.88
N PHE A 191 -3.91 8.47 10.73
CA PHE A 191 -4.75 8.49 11.92
C PHE A 191 -4.36 9.61 12.90
N LYS A 192 -3.06 9.89 13.05
CA LYS A 192 -2.56 11.00 13.87
C LYS A 192 -3.01 12.36 13.34
N TYR A 193 -2.94 12.57 12.03
CA TYR A 193 -3.37 13.81 11.37
C TYR A 193 -4.85 14.13 11.64
N TYR A 194 -5.71 13.12 11.63
CA TYR A 194 -7.14 13.27 11.94
C TYR A 194 -7.49 13.24 13.44
N ASN A 195 -6.49 13.28 14.35
CA ASN A 195 -6.67 13.19 15.81
C ASN A 195 -7.37 11.89 16.28
N LEU A 196 -7.08 10.79 15.58
CA LEU A 196 -7.62 9.45 15.85
C LEU A 196 -6.52 8.45 16.26
N SER A 197 -5.36 8.93 16.73
CA SER A 197 -4.24 8.08 17.19
C SER A 197 -4.67 7.04 18.24
N ASN A 198 -5.63 7.40 19.10
CA ASN A 198 -6.11 6.59 20.22
C ASN A 198 -6.99 5.41 19.81
N ILE A 199 -7.36 5.29 18.53
CA ILE A 199 -8.08 4.11 18.04
C ILE A 199 -7.22 2.86 18.27
N PRO A 200 -7.76 1.78 18.85
CA PRO A 200 -7.00 0.55 19.09
C PRO A 200 -6.42 0.00 17.78
N GLU A 201 -5.19 -0.53 17.83
CA GLU A 201 -4.49 -1.03 16.65
C GLU A 201 -5.27 -2.10 15.89
N LYS A 202 -5.92 -3.03 16.61
CA LYS A 202 -6.80 -4.05 16.01
C LYS A 202 -7.93 -3.44 15.17
N VAL A 203 -8.46 -2.28 15.56
CA VAL A 203 -9.49 -1.58 14.81
C VAL A 203 -8.88 -0.91 13.58
N LYS A 204 -7.70 -0.28 13.72
CA LYS A 204 -6.98 0.27 12.57
C LYS A 204 -6.72 -0.80 11.50
N LEU A 205 -6.24 -1.98 11.91
CA LEU A 205 -6.01 -3.10 10.99
C LEU A 205 -7.27 -3.51 10.23
N LEU A 206 -8.41 -3.65 10.90
CA LEU A 206 -9.68 -3.97 10.24
C LEU A 206 -10.12 -2.88 9.25
N LEU A 207 -9.94 -1.60 9.59
CA LEU A 207 -10.30 -0.50 8.70
C LEU A 207 -9.39 -0.44 7.47
N VAL A 208 -8.10 -0.71 7.64
CA VAL A 208 -7.11 -0.78 6.57
C VAL A 208 -7.39 -1.97 5.65
N GLU A 209 -7.63 -3.14 6.21
CA GLU A 209 -8.01 -4.34 5.46
C GLU A 209 -9.29 -4.08 4.67
N TYR A 210 -10.34 -3.53 5.30
CA TYR A 210 -11.58 -3.19 4.62
C TYR A 210 -11.38 -2.16 3.48
N ALA A 211 -10.43 -1.23 3.62
CA ALA A 211 -10.10 -0.30 2.54
C ALA A 211 -9.51 -1.01 1.31
N LEU A 212 -8.76 -2.10 1.50
CA LEU A 212 -8.20 -2.96 0.44
C LEU A 212 -9.24 -3.84 -0.26
N TYR A 213 -10.53 -3.76 0.11
CA TYR A 213 -11.63 -4.33 -0.68
C TYR A 213 -12.13 -3.35 -1.77
N ASN A 214 -11.45 -2.22 -1.98
CA ASN A 214 -11.82 -1.21 -2.95
C ASN A 214 -10.70 -0.97 -3.98
N ASP A 215 -11.08 -0.54 -5.20
CA ASP A 215 -10.13 -0.22 -6.27
C ASP A 215 -9.25 1.01 -5.95
N ASN A 216 -9.67 1.89 -5.03
CA ASN A 216 -8.86 3.01 -4.53
C ASN A 216 -8.74 2.96 -2.99
N PRO A 217 -7.84 2.12 -2.45
CA PRO A 217 -7.79 1.83 -1.02
C PRO A 217 -7.54 3.06 -0.14
N VAL A 218 -6.61 3.93 -0.52
CA VAL A 218 -6.30 5.13 0.28
C VAL A 218 -7.48 6.11 0.30
N LYS A 219 -8.17 6.32 -0.83
CA LYS A 219 -9.44 7.10 -0.86
C LYS A 219 -10.45 6.52 0.12
N ARG A 220 -10.61 5.20 0.10
CA ARG A 220 -11.57 4.49 0.95
C ARG A 220 -11.24 4.66 2.42
N LEU A 221 -9.97 4.50 2.80
CA LEU A 221 -9.51 4.68 4.17
C LEU A 221 -9.77 6.11 4.68
N ILE A 222 -9.39 7.12 3.89
CA ILE A 222 -9.60 8.54 4.25
C ILE A 222 -11.09 8.84 4.42
N TYR A 223 -11.93 8.38 3.50
CA TYR A 223 -13.39 8.54 3.63
C TYR A 223 -13.93 7.95 4.94
N ILE A 224 -13.50 6.75 5.31
CA ILE A 224 -13.93 6.11 6.57
C ILE A 224 -13.46 6.90 7.79
N ILE A 225 -12.22 7.39 7.77
CA ILE A 225 -11.64 8.19 8.85
C ILE A 225 -12.40 9.51 9.03
N GLU A 226 -12.74 10.18 7.94
CA GLU A 226 -13.52 11.43 7.96
C GLU A 226 -14.92 11.19 8.53
N GLU A 227 -15.59 10.11 8.11
CA GLU A 227 -16.89 9.70 8.68
C GLU A 227 -16.81 9.41 10.19
N LEU A 228 -15.76 8.72 10.63
CA LEU A 228 -15.54 8.44 12.06
C LEU A 228 -15.31 9.72 12.87
N LYS A 229 -14.58 10.69 12.31
CA LYS A 229 -14.34 11.99 12.94
C LYS A 229 -15.65 12.76 13.10
N LEU A 230 -16.47 12.83 12.04
CA LEU A 230 -17.78 13.48 12.09
C LEU A 230 -18.69 12.85 13.13
N LYS A 231 -18.74 11.51 13.20
CA LYS A 231 -19.56 10.80 14.19
C LYS A 231 -19.07 10.99 15.62
N LYS A 232 -17.75 11.05 15.85
CA LYS A 232 -17.18 11.36 17.17
C LYS A 232 -17.62 12.75 17.62
N GLU A 233 -17.54 13.74 16.74
CA GLU A 233 -18.02 15.11 17.00
C GLU A 233 -19.53 15.15 17.26
N LEU A 234 -20.33 14.39 16.51
CA LEU A 234 -21.78 14.26 16.71
C LEU A 234 -22.13 13.63 18.07
N LEU A 235 -21.42 12.57 18.48
CA LEU A 235 -21.60 11.97 19.81
C LEU A 235 -21.34 12.98 20.93
N PHE A 236 -20.25 13.77 20.83
CA PHE A 236 -19.98 14.82 21.82
C PHE A 236 -20.96 16.00 21.76
N SER A 237 -21.54 16.30 20.61
CA SER A 237 -22.59 17.32 20.48
C SER A 237 -23.92 16.89 21.11
N TYR A 238 -24.23 15.59 21.08
CA TYR A 238 -25.44 15.03 21.67
C TYR A 238 -25.38 15.08 23.21
N TYR A 239 -24.24 14.71 23.80
CA TYR A 239 -24.06 14.77 25.26
C TYR A 239 -24.05 16.19 25.84
N ARG A 240 -23.69 17.23 25.05
CA ARG A 240 -23.79 18.63 25.51
C ARG A 240 -25.22 19.17 25.56
N LEU A 241 -26.17 18.51 24.89
CA LEU A 241 -27.58 18.90 24.89
C LEU A 241 -28.37 18.24 26.04
N GLU A 242 -27.81 17.23 26.69
CA GLU A 242 -28.41 16.56 27.86
C GLU A 242 -27.93 17.14 29.21
N GLU A 243 -27.00 18.11 29.20
CA GLU A 243 -26.50 18.83 30.38
C GLU A 243 -26.92 20.32 30.44
N LEU A 244 -27.93 20.72 29.65
CA LEU A 244 -28.60 22.04 29.70
C LEU A 244 -30.08 21.88 30.04
#